data_AF-T0RZ44-F1
#
_entry.id   AF-T0RZ44-F1
#
_cell.length_a   1.000
_cell.length_b   1.000
_cell.length_c   1.000
_cell.angle_alpha   90.00
_cell.angle_beta   90.00
_cell.angle_gamma   90.00
#
_symmetry.space_group_name_H-M   'P 1'
#
loop_
_entity.id
_entity.type
_entity.pdbx_description
1 polymer ?
#
loop_
_entity_poly.entity_id
_entity_poly.type
_entity_poly.pdbx_seq_one_letter_code
_entity_poly.pdbx_strand_id
1 'polypeptide(L)'
;MQSQVRVSVGLALLALLVHVYMKTMAQGEESLVQLGAVTTSSIALWLFALNATSVRVRYSNADNDTPQQVVQSLLSRAPATLWLQGLAPATTYRLHVELLDETTTHVVYAKDMAASTLSDDVSAPVSFAFGSCTMAIPLLYDLVGFGSNLDYIASVVSPAFMLLLGDQVYADIDIPTRATDALYQATVQDPSYKALTQSTPIFSMYDDHEIFNNWNQGEDDPLYTERVRLFHVYFGQRNPKPLRDGDHYYAWQAGAASFFMLDVRKYASPKTMVDGPTKTKLGAVQKRHLLAWLLAAKTPFKFMVSPMSELLF
;
A
#
# COMPACT_ATOMS: atom_id res chain seq x y z
N MET A 1 -32.93 38.57 -12.37
CA MET A 1 -33.11 37.16 -12.82
C MET A 1 -31.79 36.39 -12.92
N GLN A 2 -30.72 36.94 -13.49
CA GLN A 2 -29.44 36.22 -13.66
C GLN A 2 -28.66 35.92 -12.36
N SER A 3 -28.78 36.73 -11.29
CA SER A 3 -28.06 36.48 -10.02
C SER A 3 -28.66 35.32 -9.22
N GLN A 4 -29.99 35.19 -9.19
CA GLN A 4 -30.65 34.08 -8.50
C GLN A 4 -30.39 32.73 -9.16
N VAL A 5 -30.26 32.68 -10.49
CA VAL A 5 -29.88 31.46 -11.23
C VAL A 5 -28.43 31.05 -10.93
N ARG A 6 -27.49 32.00 -10.82
CA ARG A 6 -26.09 31.69 -10.46
C ARG A 6 -25.94 31.17 -9.02
N VAL A 7 -26.71 31.73 -8.08
CA VAL A 7 -26.70 31.29 -6.68
C VAL A 7 -27.32 29.89 -6.53
N SER A 8 -28.40 29.60 -7.26
CA SER A 8 -29.06 28.28 -7.23
C SER A 8 -28.23 27.19 -7.91
N VAL A 9 -27.51 27.50 -9.00
CA VAL A 9 -26.54 26.57 -9.62
C VAL A 9 -25.35 26.30 -8.69
N GLY A 10 -24.82 27.34 -8.02
CA GLY A 10 -23.73 27.17 -7.05
C GLY A 10 -24.12 26.33 -5.82
N LEU A 11 -25.32 26.52 -5.29
CA LEU A 11 -25.87 25.71 -4.19
C LEU A 11 -26.15 24.27 -4.61
N ALA A 12 -26.62 24.04 -5.84
CA ALA A 12 -26.83 22.69 -6.37
C ALA A 12 -25.50 21.92 -6.58
N LEU A 13 -24.46 22.60 -7.07
CA LEU A 13 -23.11 22.04 -7.18
C LEU A 13 -22.52 21.71 -5.80
N LEU A 14 -22.67 22.61 -4.82
CA LEU A 14 -22.22 22.37 -3.46
C LEU A 14 -22.99 21.21 -2.81
N ALA A 15 -24.30 21.14 -2.99
CA ALA A 15 -25.13 20.05 -2.49
C ALA A 15 -24.80 18.71 -3.18
N LEU A 16 -24.48 18.72 -4.47
CA LEU A 16 -24.01 17.54 -5.19
C LEU A 16 -22.64 17.09 -4.69
N LEU A 17 -21.69 18.01 -4.49
CA LEU A 17 -20.37 17.72 -3.93
C LEU A 17 -20.48 17.18 -2.50
N VAL A 18 -21.34 17.77 -1.67
CA VAL A 18 -21.62 17.28 -0.30
C VAL A 18 -22.34 15.94 -0.34
N HIS A 19 -23.28 15.72 -1.26
CA HIS A 19 -23.99 14.45 -1.37
C HIS A 19 -23.08 13.32 -1.87
N VAL A 20 -22.27 13.57 -2.90
CA VAL A 20 -21.24 12.64 -3.38
C VAL A 20 -20.26 12.36 -2.25
N TYR A 21 -19.73 13.39 -1.59
CA TYR A 21 -18.84 13.25 -0.42
C TYR A 21 -19.46 12.43 0.72
N MET A 22 -20.71 12.72 1.12
CA MET A 22 -21.41 11.96 2.16
C MET A 22 -21.67 10.51 1.75
N LYS A 23 -21.89 10.25 0.46
CA LYS A 23 -22.06 8.90 -0.08
C LYS A 23 -20.73 8.13 -0.10
N THR A 24 -19.62 8.81 -0.35
CA THR A 24 -18.25 8.29 -0.28
C THR A 24 -17.82 8.01 1.16
N MET A 25 -18.19 8.86 2.13
CA MET A 25 -17.92 8.66 3.56
C MET A 25 -18.86 7.64 4.23
N ALA A 26 -19.99 7.33 3.59
CA ALA A 26 -20.98 6.37 4.07
C ALA A 26 -20.88 4.98 3.41
N GLN A 27 -19.94 4.78 2.48
CA GLN A 27 -19.55 3.41 2.11
C GLN A 27 -18.82 2.81 3.30
N GLY A 28 -19.43 1.76 3.83
CA GLY A 28 -19.34 1.40 5.23
C GLY A 28 -17.97 0.91 5.65
N GLU A 29 -17.71 1.00 6.95
CA GLU A 29 -16.59 0.43 7.69
C GLU A 29 -16.57 -1.11 7.57
N GLU A 30 -16.45 -1.62 6.35
CA GLU A 30 -16.45 -3.03 6.02
C GLU A 30 -15.16 -3.65 6.53
N SER A 31 -15.29 -4.87 7.05
CA SER A 31 -14.11 -5.66 7.37
C SER A 31 -13.40 -6.08 6.08
N LEU A 32 -12.08 -5.96 6.07
CA LEU A 32 -11.23 -6.23 4.92
C LEU A 32 -10.15 -7.26 5.26
N VAL A 33 -9.89 -8.11 4.28
CA VAL A 33 -8.68 -8.94 4.19
C VAL A 33 -8.09 -8.67 2.81
N GLN A 34 -6.86 -8.19 2.77
CA GLN A 34 -6.14 -7.80 1.55
C GLN A 34 -4.75 -8.41 1.53
N LEU A 35 -4.26 -8.79 0.35
CA LEU A 35 -2.87 -9.16 0.18
C LEU A 35 -1.96 -7.94 0.38
N GLY A 36 -0.91 -8.15 1.16
CA GLY A 36 0.27 -7.29 1.20
C GLY A 36 1.37 -7.81 0.30
N ALA A 37 2.61 -7.53 0.69
CA ALA A 37 3.78 -8.05 0.03
C ALA A 37 3.91 -9.57 0.22
N VAL A 38 4.57 -10.19 -0.75
CA VAL A 38 4.97 -11.60 -0.70
C VAL A 38 6.48 -11.69 -0.86
N THR A 39 7.09 -12.74 -0.33
CA THR A 39 8.49 -13.06 -0.60
C THR A 39 8.58 -14.47 -1.19
N THR A 40 9.79 -15.00 -1.32
CA THR A 40 10.00 -16.40 -1.67
C THR A 40 9.51 -17.36 -0.58
N SER A 41 9.21 -16.89 0.63
CA SER A 41 8.83 -17.77 1.75
C SER A 41 7.79 -17.19 2.70
N SER A 42 7.16 -16.07 2.33
CA SER A 42 6.14 -15.43 3.16
C SER A 42 5.06 -14.73 2.36
N ILE A 43 3.87 -14.62 2.97
CA ILE A 43 2.72 -13.88 2.46
C ILE A 43 2.21 -12.97 3.57
N ALA A 44 2.08 -11.67 3.29
CA ALA A 44 1.44 -10.71 4.19
C ALA A 44 -0.06 -10.61 3.90
N LEU A 45 -0.86 -10.61 4.97
CA LEU A 45 -2.28 -10.30 4.95
C LEU A 45 -2.50 -9.03 5.76
N TRP A 46 -2.98 -7.98 5.09
CA TRP A 46 -3.43 -6.76 5.73
C TRP A 46 -4.91 -6.88 6.08
N LEU A 47 -5.24 -6.51 7.31
CA LEU A 47 -6.52 -6.77 7.96
C LEU A 47 -7.07 -5.46 8.50
N PHE A 48 -8.36 -5.24 8.28
CA PHE A 48 -9.08 -4.13 8.89
C PHE A 48 -10.45 -4.60 9.34
N ALA A 49 -10.73 -4.50 10.63
CA ALA A 49 -12.05 -4.77 11.18
C ALA A 49 -12.19 -4.06 12.52
N LEU A 50 -13.28 -3.33 12.71
CA LEU A 50 -13.48 -2.53 13.92
C LEU A 50 -13.76 -3.38 15.16
N ASN A 51 -14.38 -4.54 14.97
CA ASN A 51 -14.88 -5.37 16.06
C ASN A 51 -14.11 -6.69 16.21
N ALA A 52 -13.10 -6.93 15.37
CA ALA A 52 -12.28 -8.14 15.49
C ALA A 52 -11.20 -7.95 16.56
N THR A 53 -10.99 -8.98 17.37
CA THR A 53 -9.95 -9.05 18.40
C THR A 53 -8.90 -10.12 18.08
N SER A 54 -9.15 -10.99 17.12
CA SER A 54 -8.14 -11.89 16.56
C SER A 54 -8.40 -12.22 15.10
N VAL A 55 -7.37 -12.75 14.45
CA VAL A 55 -7.44 -13.37 13.12
C VAL A 55 -6.99 -14.81 13.22
N ARG A 56 -7.68 -15.69 12.51
CA ARG A 56 -7.29 -17.08 12.27
C ARG A 56 -7.14 -17.30 10.78
N VAL A 57 -6.01 -17.88 10.38
CA VAL A 57 -5.74 -18.23 8.99
C VAL A 57 -5.46 -19.70 8.91
N ARG A 58 -6.27 -20.43 8.15
CA ARG A 58 -6.00 -21.81 7.74
C ARG A 58 -5.49 -21.81 6.31
N TYR A 59 -4.43 -22.55 6.04
CA TYR A 59 -3.81 -22.57 4.72
C TYR A 59 -3.21 -23.91 4.35
N SER A 60 -3.30 -24.26 3.07
CA SER A 60 -2.72 -25.47 2.48
C SER A 60 -2.23 -25.18 1.06
N ASN A 61 -1.41 -26.08 0.52
CA ASN A 61 -1.00 -26.05 -0.88
C ASN A 61 -1.28 -27.43 -1.53
N ALA A 62 -1.06 -27.54 -2.84
CA ALA A 62 -1.35 -28.77 -3.57
C ALA A 62 -0.50 -29.98 -3.13
N ASP A 63 0.71 -29.72 -2.63
CA ASP A 63 1.67 -30.76 -2.23
C ASP A 63 1.45 -31.26 -0.79
N ASN A 64 0.79 -30.44 0.05
CA ASN A 64 0.46 -30.76 1.43
C ASN A 64 -0.98 -30.31 1.73
N ASP A 65 -1.90 -31.26 1.56
CA ASP A 65 -3.33 -31.04 1.81
C ASP A 65 -3.67 -30.94 3.31
N THR A 66 -2.71 -31.21 4.22
CA THR A 66 -2.92 -31.01 5.65
C THR A 66 -2.89 -29.51 5.95
N PRO A 67 -4.03 -28.89 6.33
CA PRO A 67 -4.07 -27.44 6.52
C PRO A 67 -3.25 -27.03 7.75
N GLN A 68 -2.34 -26.08 7.56
CA GLN A 68 -1.66 -25.38 8.62
C GLN A 68 -2.56 -24.25 9.14
N GLN A 69 -2.32 -23.81 10.38
CA GLN A 69 -3.09 -22.73 10.99
C GLN A 69 -2.20 -21.77 11.76
N VAL A 70 -2.50 -20.48 11.64
CA VAL A 70 -1.92 -19.40 12.46
C VAL A 70 -3.05 -18.59 13.08
N VAL A 71 -2.85 -18.13 14.31
CA VAL A 71 -3.75 -17.22 15.02
C VAL A 71 -2.93 -16.03 15.54
N GLN A 72 -3.46 -14.82 15.40
CA GLN A 72 -2.84 -13.60 15.90
C GLN A 72 -3.90 -12.73 16.57
N SER A 73 -3.61 -12.27 17.80
CA SER A 73 -4.44 -11.27 18.48
C SER A 73 -4.30 -9.92 17.78
N LEU A 74 -5.41 -9.19 17.70
CA LEU A 74 -5.50 -7.89 17.07
C LEU A 74 -5.78 -6.82 18.13
N LEU A 75 -5.23 -5.63 17.90
CA LEU A 75 -5.68 -4.45 18.61
C LEU A 75 -7.01 -4.00 18.00
N SER A 76 -8.04 -3.84 18.83
CA SER A 76 -9.36 -3.45 18.35
C SER A 76 -9.32 -2.09 17.65
N ARG A 77 -10.05 -1.98 16.52
CA ARG A 77 -10.19 -0.75 15.71
C ARG A 77 -8.91 -0.23 15.05
N ALA A 78 -7.84 -1.03 14.97
CA ALA A 78 -6.64 -0.67 14.23
C ALA A 78 -6.38 -1.65 13.07
N PRO A 79 -5.97 -1.17 11.88
CA PRO A 79 -5.42 -2.05 10.87
C PRO A 79 -4.24 -2.86 11.38
N ALA A 80 -4.14 -4.11 10.96
CA ALA A 80 -3.07 -5.02 11.37
C ALA A 80 -2.54 -5.81 10.18
N THR A 81 -1.33 -6.36 10.33
CA THR A 81 -0.76 -7.28 9.35
C THR A 81 -0.42 -8.60 10.02
N LEU A 82 -0.79 -9.71 9.36
CA LEU A 82 -0.35 -11.06 9.70
C LEU A 82 0.57 -11.56 8.59
N TRP A 83 1.74 -12.09 8.97
CA TRP A 83 2.67 -12.71 8.04
C TRP A 83 2.64 -14.22 8.18
N LEU A 84 2.22 -14.91 7.12
CA LEU A 84 2.49 -16.34 6.97
C LEU A 84 3.96 -16.50 6.59
N GLN A 85 4.69 -17.36 7.30
CA GLN A 85 6.14 -17.52 7.16
C GLN A 85 6.52 -19.00 6.97
N GLY A 86 7.73 -19.25 6.48
CA GLY A 86 8.22 -20.61 6.27
C GLY A 86 7.53 -21.33 5.12
N LEU A 87 6.98 -20.57 4.18
CA LEU A 87 6.32 -21.09 2.99
C LEU A 87 7.35 -21.55 1.95
N ALA A 88 6.99 -22.50 1.11
CA ALA A 88 7.82 -22.93 -0.01
C ALA A 88 7.82 -21.85 -1.11
N PRO A 89 8.93 -21.64 -1.84
CA PRO A 89 8.99 -20.72 -2.97
C PRO A 89 8.14 -21.18 -4.14
N ALA A 90 7.75 -20.24 -5.00
CA ALA A 90 6.96 -20.48 -6.21
C ALA A 90 5.71 -21.37 -5.98
N THR A 91 5.06 -21.22 -4.82
CA THR A 91 3.99 -22.12 -4.39
C THR A 91 2.70 -21.34 -4.13
N THR A 92 1.60 -21.81 -4.70
CA THR A 92 0.26 -21.26 -4.45
C THR A 92 -0.37 -21.92 -3.23
N TYR A 93 -0.86 -21.09 -2.32
CA TYR A 93 -1.59 -21.49 -1.12
C TYR A 93 -3.06 -21.08 -1.22
N ARG A 94 -3.95 -21.98 -0.80
CA ARG A 94 -5.36 -21.67 -0.52
C ARG A 94 -5.46 -21.21 0.92
N LEU A 95 -6.08 -20.06 1.14
CA LEU A 95 -6.20 -19.42 2.44
C LEU A 95 -7.68 -19.30 2.81
N HIS A 96 -8.02 -19.69 4.03
CA HIS A 96 -9.29 -19.38 4.67
C HIS A 96 -9.00 -18.47 5.87
N VAL A 97 -9.40 -17.20 5.78
CA VAL A 97 -9.13 -16.15 6.76
C VAL A 97 -10.41 -15.83 7.51
N GLU A 98 -10.36 -15.90 8.84
CA GLU A 98 -11.47 -15.56 9.75
C GLU A 98 -11.02 -14.45 10.68
N LEU A 99 -11.74 -13.32 10.67
CA LEU A 99 -11.64 -12.26 11.66
C LEU A 99 -12.68 -12.53 12.75
N LEU A 100 -12.23 -12.59 14.00
CA LEU A 100 -13.00 -13.11 15.12
C LEU A 100 -13.15 -12.03 16.20
N ASP A 101 -14.32 -12.00 16.83
CA ASP A 101 -14.50 -11.37 18.15
C ASP A 101 -14.43 -12.48 19.20
N GLU A 102 -13.31 -12.54 19.94
CA GLU A 102 -13.08 -13.60 20.94
C GLU A 102 -13.99 -13.47 22.16
N THR A 103 -14.57 -12.29 22.40
CA THR A 103 -15.51 -12.10 23.52
C THR A 103 -16.85 -12.80 23.26
N THR A 104 -17.29 -12.80 22.00
CA THR A 104 -18.55 -13.42 21.55
C THR A 104 -18.33 -14.75 20.85
N THR A 105 -17.08 -15.13 20.56
CA THR A 105 -16.66 -16.25 19.70
C THR A 105 -17.23 -16.19 18.28
N HIS A 106 -17.71 -15.02 17.87
CA HIS A 106 -18.38 -14.82 16.59
C HIS A 106 -17.38 -14.51 15.47
N VAL A 107 -17.63 -15.05 14.28
CA VAL A 107 -16.89 -14.72 13.07
C VAL A 107 -17.40 -13.39 12.54
N VAL A 108 -16.62 -12.32 12.73
CA VAL A 108 -16.94 -10.96 12.26
C VAL A 108 -16.91 -10.91 10.73
N TYR A 109 -15.92 -11.57 10.13
CA TYR A 109 -15.74 -11.63 8.69
C TYR A 109 -14.94 -12.88 8.33
N ALA A 110 -15.26 -13.50 7.19
CA ALA A 110 -14.47 -14.61 6.65
C ALA A 110 -14.28 -14.44 5.16
N LYS A 111 -13.11 -14.88 4.67
CA LYS A 111 -12.76 -14.80 3.25
C LYS A 111 -11.89 -15.99 2.86
N ASP A 112 -12.31 -16.66 1.79
CA ASP A 112 -11.44 -17.56 1.03
C ASP A 112 -10.68 -16.78 -0.03
N MET A 113 -9.38 -17.06 -0.16
CA MET A 113 -8.52 -16.48 -1.17
C MET A 113 -7.36 -17.41 -1.53
N ALA A 114 -6.60 -17.05 -2.55
CA ALA A 114 -5.37 -17.74 -2.92
C ALA A 114 -4.24 -16.73 -3.09
N ALA A 115 -3.03 -17.14 -2.73
CA ALA A 115 -1.84 -16.32 -2.89
C ALA A 115 -0.62 -17.20 -3.15
N SER A 116 0.32 -16.67 -3.93
CA SER A 116 1.54 -17.39 -4.30
C SER A 116 2.77 -16.70 -3.73
N THR A 117 3.70 -17.47 -3.20
CA THR A 117 5.06 -17.00 -2.93
C THR A 117 5.82 -16.77 -4.23
N LEU A 118 6.83 -15.92 -4.19
CA LEU A 118 7.68 -15.62 -5.33
C LEU A 118 8.68 -16.76 -5.59
N SER A 119 9.18 -16.84 -6.82
CA SER A 119 10.24 -17.78 -7.17
C SER A 119 11.59 -17.29 -6.64
N ASP A 120 12.39 -18.20 -6.09
CA ASP A 120 13.79 -18.01 -5.74
C ASP A 120 14.75 -18.44 -6.87
N ASP A 121 14.24 -19.02 -7.95
CA ASP A 121 15.00 -19.36 -9.15
C ASP A 121 15.37 -18.09 -9.93
N VAL A 122 16.66 -17.75 -9.92
CA VAL A 122 17.22 -16.56 -10.58
C VAL A 122 17.15 -16.61 -12.11
N SER A 123 16.65 -17.70 -12.69
CA SER A 123 16.36 -17.82 -14.12
C SER A 123 14.87 -17.70 -14.46
N ALA A 124 13.98 -17.74 -13.46
CA ALA A 124 12.54 -17.68 -13.67
C ALA A 124 12.10 -16.27 -14.11
N PRO A 125 11.22 -16.15 -15.13
CA PRO A 125 10.67 -14.86 -15.52
C PRO A 125 9.78 -14.28 -14.41
N VAL A 126 9.69 -12.95 -14.36
CA VAL A 126 8.79 -12.22 -13.46
C VAL A 126 7.99 -11.20 -14.25
N SER A 127 6.68 -11.16 -14.03
CA SER A 127 5.79 -10.10 -14.49
C SER A 127 5.33 -9.27 -13.31
N PHE A 128 5.35 -7.95 -13.44
CA PHE A 128 4.84 -7.02 -12.43
C PHE A 128 4.19 -5.82 -13.10
N ALA A 129 3.26 -5.19 -12.40
CA ALA A 129 2.67 -3.91 -12.78
C ALA A 129 3.16 -2.81 -11.84
N PHE A 130 3.10 -1.55 -12.27
CA PHE A 130 3.38 -0.42 -11.40
C PHE A 130 2.46 0.77 -11.73
N GLY A 131 2.18 1.59 -10.72
CA GLY A 131 1.41 2.81 -10.86
C GLY A 131 1.63 3.74 -9.66
N SER A 132 1.19 4.98 -9.80
CA SER A 132 1.23 6.02 -8.76
C SER A 132 0.10 7.01 -9.02
N CYS A 133 -0.02 8.03 -8.18
CA CYS A 133 -0.85 9.20 -8.42
C CYS A 133 -2.32 8.86 -8.66
N THR A 134 -2.98 8.40 -7.59
CA THR A 134 -4.38 7.98 -7.64
C THR A 134 -5.38 9.13 -7.80
N MET A 135 -4.92 10.40 -7.86
CA MET A 135 -5.82 11.56 -7.89
C MET A 135 -6.84 11.44 -9.02
N ALA A 136 -8.08 11.21 -8.61
CA ALA A 136 -9.23 11.35 -9.44
C ALA A 136 -9.57 12.84 -9.59
N ILE A 137 -9.62 13.34 -10.82
CA ILE A 137 -10.10 14.69 -11.10
C ILE A 137 -11.63 14.70 -10.87
N PRO A 138 -12.17 15.55 -9.98
CA PRO A 138 -13.56 15.51 -9.49
C PRO A 138 -14.68 15.67 -10.53
N LEU A 139 -14.35 15.86 -11.81
CA LEU A 139 -15.34 15.91 -12.88
C LEU A 139 -15.63 14.54 -13.52
N LEU A 140 -14.74 13.56 -13.39
CA LEU A 140 -14.83 12.28 -14.11
C LEU A 140 -14.77 11.04 -13.21
N TYR A 141 -14.29 11.19 -11.96
CA TYR A 141 -14.07 10.10 -11.02
C TYR A 141 -14.32 10.55 -9.58
N ASP A 142 -14.59 9.60 -8.66
CA ASP A 142 -14.74 9.87 -7.22
C ASP A 142 -13.46 10.49 -6.67
N LEU A 143 -13.56 11.53 -5.83
CA LEU A 143 -12.42 12.31 -5.27
C LEU A 143 -11.35 11.49 -4.52
N VAL A 144 -11.62 10.22 -4.25
CA VAL A 144 -10.79 9.29 -3.47
C VAL A 144 -10.87 7.90 -4.12
N GLY A 145 -9.83 7.10 -3.96
CA GLY A 145 -9.80 5.73 -4.48
C GLY A 145 -9.00 5.58 -5.78
N PHE A 146 -9.05 4.39 -6.35
CA PHE A 146 -8.34 4.05 -7.58
C PHE A 146 -9.31 4.08 -8.75
N GLY A 147 -8.89 4.65 -9.88
CA GLY A 147 -9.70 4.64 -11.11
C GLY A 147 -10.05 3.23 -11.60
N SER A 148 -10.92 3.15 -12.61
CA SER A 148 -11.54 1.91 -13.11
C SER A 148 -10.63 0.98 -13.95
N ASN A 149 -9.36 0.83 -13.58
CA ASN A 149 -8.38 0.00 -14.30
C ASN A 149 -7.75 -1.13 -13.47
N LEU A 150 -7.89 -1.11 -12.14
CA LEU A 150 -7.27 -2.14 -11.30
C LEU A 150 -7.90 -3.52 -11.48
N ASP A 151 -9.21 -3.59 -11.75
CA ASP A 151 -9.90 -4.85 -12.06
C ASP A 151 -9.33 -5.53 -13.31
N TYR A 152 -8.99 -4.74 -14.33
CA TYR A 152 -8.35 -5.24 -15.54
C TYR A 152 -6.94 -5.76 -15.26
N ILE A 153 -6.17 -5.05 -14.42
CA ILE A 153 -4.85 -5.52 -13.99
C ILE A 153 -4.99 -6.84 -13.24
N ALA A 154 -5.95 -6.94 -12.32
CA ALA A 154 -6.17 -8.14 -11.51
C ALA A 154 -6.62 -9.35 -12.34
N SER A 155 -7.52 -9.15 -13.30
CA SER A 155 -8.21 -10.24 -14.02
C SER A 155 -7.61 -10.58 -15.37
N VAL A 156 -6.99 -9.62 -16.07
CA VAL A 156 -6.48 -9.81 -17.44
C VAL A 156 -4.95 -9.81 -17.46
N VAL A 157 -4.32 -8.84 -16.81
CA VAL A 157 -2.84 -8.77 -16.77
C VAL A 157 -2.27 -9.81 -15.82
N SER A 158 -2.89 -10.00 -14.66
CA SER A 158 -2.51 -10.95 -13.61
C SER A 158 -1.00 -10.97 -13.30
N PRO A 159 -0.42 -9.81 -12.91
CA PRO A 159 0.99 -9.74 -12.57
C PRO A 159 1.31 -10.52 -11.30
N ALA A 160 2.57 -10.93 -11.11
CA ALA A 160 3.01 -11.58 -9.86
C ALA A 160 2.88 -10.64 -8.65
N PHE A 161 2.97 -9.33 -8.87
CA PHE A 161 2.71 -8.28 -7.88
C PHE A 161 2.52 -6.92 -8.57
N MET A 162 1.95 -5.97 -7.84
CA MET A 162 1.82 -4.57 -8.25
C MET A 162 2.61 -3.64 -7.32
N LEU A 163 3.28 -2.67 -7.93
CA LEU A 163 4.01 -1.60 -7.25
C LEU A 163 3.16 -0.33 -7.20
N LEU A 164 2.97 0.23 -6.00
CA LEU A 164 2.34 1.53 -5.78
C LEU A 164 3.40 2.55 -5.35
N LEU A 165 3.75 3.46 -6.25
CA LEU A 165 4.95 4.28 -6.18
C LEU A 165 4.64 5.72 -5.77
N GLY A 166 3.97 5.90 -4.64
CA GLY A 166 3.60 7.22 -4.13
C GLY A 166 2.21 7.70 -4.53
N ASP A 167 1.75 8.73 -3.84
CA ASP A 167 0.50 9.42 -4.08
C ASP A 167 -0.71 8.47 -4.16
N GLN A 168 -0.80 7.52 -3.22
CA GLN A 168 -2.01 6.74 -3.00
C GLN A 168 -3.14 7.60 -2.41
N VAL A 169 -2.78 8.64 -1.66
CA VAL A 169 -3.70 9.67 -1.19
C VAL A 169 -3.13 11.07 -1.43
N TYR A 170 -4.02 12.04 -1.58
CA TYR A 170 -3.69 13.45 -1.70
C TYR A 170 -4.15 14.20 -0.46
N ALA A 171 -3.34 14.11 0.59
CA ALA A 171 -3.66 14.57 1.93
C ALA A 171 -3.52 16.09 2.11
N ASP A 172 -3.05 16.77 1.07
CA ASP A 172 -2.72 18.19 1.01
C ASP A 172 -3.69 19.01 0.14
N ILE A 173 -4.68 18.36 -0.47
CA ILE A 173 -5.81 19.04 -1.12
C ILE A 173 -6.77 19.55 -0.06
N ASP A 174 -7.07 20.85 -0.11
CA ASP A 174 -8.01 21.52 0.78
C ASP A 174 -9.47 21.12 0.48
N ILE A 175 -9.88 19.95 0.98
CA ILE A 175 -11.28 19.58 1.14
C ILE A 175 -11.67 19.86 2.60
N PRO A 176 -12.83 20.51 2.88
CA PRO A 176 -13.18 21.07 4.20
C PRO A 176 -13.16 20.12 5.42
N THR A 177 -12.91 18.83 5.23
CA THR A 177 -13.12 17.78 6.23
C THR A 177 -11.84 17.13 6.77
N ARG A 178 -10.65 17.48 6.26
CA ARG A 178 -9.29 17.19 6.78
C ARG A 178 -9.11 15.98 7.73
N ALA A 179 -9.70 14.83 7.41
CA ALA A 179 -9.43 13.58 8.09
C ALA A 179 -8.57 12.71 7.16
N THR A 180 -7.25 12.91 7.18
CA THR A 180 -6.31 12.13 6.35
C THR A 180 -6.50 10.63 6.54
N ASP A 181 -6.82 10.21 7.77
CA ASP A 181 -7.18 8.83 8.08
C ASP A 181 -8.37 8.34 7.25
N ALA A 182 -9.42 9.15 7.10
CA ALA A 182 -10.57 8.83 6.27
C ALA A 182 -10.22 8.71 4.77
N LEU A 183 -9.25 9.49 4.27
CA LEU A 183 -8.75 9.33 2.89
C LEU A 183 -8.11 7.96 2.68
N TYR A 184 -7.29 7.52 3.63
CA TYR A 184 -6.70 6.19 3.58
C TYR A 184 -7.76 5.10 3.70
N GLN A 185 -8.72 5.22 4.63
CA GLN A 185 -9.82 4.27 4.77
C GLN A 185 -10.64 4.15 3.48
N ALA A 186 -11.01 5.28 2.87
CA ALA A 186 -11.71 5.28 1.59
C ALA A 186 -10.87 4.62 0.48
N THR A 187 -9.56 4.89 0.45
CA THR A 187 -8.64 4.31 -0.55
C THR A 187 -8.54 2.80 -0.44
N VAL A 188 -8.41 2.25 0.77
CA VAL A 188 -8.35 0.79 0.95
C VAL A 188 -9.72 0.12 0.79
N GLN A 189 -10.81 0.87 0.92
CA GLN A 189 -12.17 0.38 0.68
C GLN A 189 -12.63 0.53 -0.78
N ASP A 190 -11.85 1.19 -1.63
CA ASP A 190 -12.15 1.34 -3.05
C ASP A 190 -12.45 -0.03 -3.69
N PRO A 191 -13.57 -0.20 -4.40
CA PRO A 191 -13.95 -1.49 -4.99
C PRO A 191 -12.89 -2.09 -5.91
N SER A 192 -12.24 -1.27 -6.75
CA SER A 192 -11.22 -1.72 -7.70
C SER A 192 -9.94 -2.13 -6.96
N TYR A 193 -9.59 -1.39 -5.91
CA TYR A 193 -8.46 -1.74 -5.04
C TYR A 193 -8.72 -3.03 -4.24
N LYS A 194 -9.94 -3.21 -3.71
CA LYS A 194 -10.37 -4.44 -3.05
C LYS A 194 -10.33 -5.63 -4.00
N ALA A 195 -10.71 -5.46 -5.26
CA ALA A 195 -10.65 -6.52 -6.25
C ALA A 195 -9.20 -6.90 -6.59
N LEU A 196 -8.33 -5.92 -6.80
CA LEU A 196 -6.89 -6.16 -7.05
C LEU A 196 -6.23 -6.91 -5.90
N THR A 197 -6.41 -6.42 -4.68
CA THR A 197 -5.74 -6.95 -3.48
C THR A 197 -6.28 -8.30 -3.02
N GLN A 198 -7.30 -8.86 -3.68
CA GLN A 198 -7.74 -10.24 -3.45
C GLN A 198 -6.85 -11.28 -4.11
N SER A 199 -6.12 -10.92 -5.17
CA SER A 199 -5.32 -11.86 -5.96
C SER A 199 -3.91 -11.37 -6.27
N THR A 200 -3.65 -10.06 -6.16
CA THR A 200 -2.38 -9.44 -6.54
C THR A 200 -1.69 -8.86 -5.30
N PRO A 201 -0.50 -9.38 -4.93
CA PRO A 201 0.34 -8.78 -3.89
C PRO A 201 0.73 -7.34 -4.18
N ILE A 202 0.81 -6.52 -3.14
CA ILE A 202 1.14 -5.09 -3.26
C ILE A 202 2.44 -4.78 -2.53
N PHE A 203 3.32 -4.03 -3.22
CA PHE A 203 4.47 -3.36 -2.62
C PHE A 203 4.30 -1.87 -2.81
N SER A 204 4.48 -1.09 -1.75
CA SER A 204 4.15 0.34 -1.75
C SER A 204 5.26 1.22 -1.22
N MET A 205 5.24 2.47 -1.66
CA MET A 205 6.01 3.59 -1.12
C MET A 205 5.12 4.84 -1.12
N TYR A 206 5.31 5.74 -0.16
CA TYR A 206 4.67 7.06 -0.16
C TYR A 206 5.50 8.05 -0.99
N ASP A 207 4.89 9.15 -1.40
CA ASP A 207 5.56 10.33 -1.96
C ASP A 207 5.12 11.60 -1.23
N ASP A 208 5.16 12.76 -1.89
CA ASP A 208 4.89 14.02 -1.20
C ASP A 208 3.42 14.25 -0.90
N HIS A 209 2.47 13.82 -1.74
CA HIS A 209 1.06 14.12 -1.50
C HIS A 209 0.46 13.36 -0.32
N GLU A 210 1.11 12.32 0.18
CA GLU A 210 0.80 11.78 1.51
C GLU A 210 1.04 12.80 2.64
N ILE A 211 1.96 13.75 2.44
CA ILE A 211 2.42 14.73 3.44
C ILE A 211 1.95 16.15 3.08
N PHE A 212 2.55 16.72 2.04
CA PHE A 212 2.28 18.03 1.45
C PHE A 212 2.96 18.14 0.08
N ASN A 213 2.32 18.72 -0.94
CA ASN A 213 2.91 18.88 -2.27
C ASN A 213 4.37 19.35 -2.20
N ASN A 214 5.24 18.67 -2.94
CA ASN A 214 6.66 18.96 -3.04
C ASN A 214 7.47 18.78 -1.75
N TRP A 215 6.93 18.12 -0.71
CA TRP A 215 7.58 17.96 0.60
C TRP A 215 9.00 17.40 0.54
N ASN A 216 9.87 17.97 1.37
CA ASN A 216 11.31 17.69 1.46
C ASN A 216 11.95 18.33 2.71
N GLN A 217 11.21 18.38 3.84
CA GLN A 217 11.62 19.10 5.05
C GLN A 217 12.43 18.25 6.05
N GLY A 218 12.57 16.95 5.79
CA GLY A 218 13.34 16.02 6.62
C GLY A 218 12.53 15.34 7.72
N GLU A 219 13.07 14.27 8.30
CA GLU A 219 12.35 13.39 9.23
C GLU A 219 11.89 14.05 10.54
N ASP A 220 12.49 15.18 10.93
CA ASP A 220 12.14 15.94 12.13
C ASP A 220 10.88 16.83 11.96
N ASP A 221 10.34 16.95 10.75
CA ASP A 221 9.10 17.70 10.51
C ASP A 221 7.90 17.02 11.21
N PRO A 222 7.19 17.71 12.12
CA PRO A 222 5.99 17.16 12.75
C PRO A 222 4.94 16.68 11.75
N LEU A 223 4.80 17.35 10.60
CA LEU A 223 3.85 16.97 9.57
C LEU A 223 4.21 15.62 8.94
N TYR A 224 5.51 15.38 8.71
CA TYR A 224 5.99 14.07 8.25
C TYR A 224 5.61 12.96 9.23
N THR A 225 5.87 13.18 10.53
CA THR A 225 5.56 12.19 11.57
C THR A 225 4.07 11.89 11.64
N GLU A 226 3.22 12.93 11.62
CA GLU A 226 1.77 12.78 11.61
C GLU A 226 1.27 11.98 10.40
N ARG A 227 1.74 12.33 9.21
CA ARG A 227 1.18 11.84 7.95
C ARG A 227 1.74 10.48 7.53
N VAL A 228 3.04 10.26 7.67
CA VAL A 228 3.68 8.99 7.31
C VAL A 228 3.31 7.88 8.31
N ARG A 229 2.89 8.21 9.53
CA ARG A 229 2.25 7.23 10.43
C ARG A 229 1.00 6.61 9.81
N LEU A 230 0.19 7.40 9.11
CA LEU A 230 -1.02 6.89 8.45
C LEU A 230 -0.64 6.02 7.26
N PHE A 231 0.30 6.46 6.41
CA PHE A 231 0.87 5.59 5.37
C PHE A 231 1.34 4.24 5.96
N HIS A 232 2.09 4.29 7.06
CA HIS A 232 2.61 3.08 7.70
C HIS A 232 1.48 2.12 8.08
N VAL A 233 0.39 2.63 8.66
CA VAL A 233 -0.75 1.81 9.10
C VAL A 233 -1.54 1.22 7.92
N TYR A 234 -1.73 1.93 6.81
CA TYR A 234 -2.55 1.44 5.70
C TYR A 234 -1.77 0.71 4.61
N PHE A 235 -0.49 1.06 4.41
CA PHE A 235 0.33 0.58 3.31
C PHE A 235 1.70 0.06 3.78
N GLY A 236 2.38 0.76 4.69
CA GLY A 236 3.74 0.43 5.09
C GLY A 236 3.90 -0.91 5.83
N GLN A 237 3.01 -1.24 6.77
CA GLN A 237 3.12 -2.44 7.61
C GLN A 237 2.93 -3.76 6.85
N ARG A 238 2.38 -3.68 5.63
CA ARG A 238 2.21 -4.83 4.72
C ARG A 238 3.33 -4.96 3.70
N ASN A 239 4.36 -4.11 3.74
CA ASN A 239 5.59 -4.26 2.95
C ASN A 239 6.63 -5.11 3.69
N PRO A 240 7.67 -5.63 3.01
CA PRO A 240 8.79 -6.29 3.69
C PRO A 240 9.39 -5.39 4.76
N LYS A 241 9.83 -6.00 5.87
CA LYS A 241 10.38 -5.23 6.99
C LYS A 241 11.59 -4.40 6.53
N PRO A 242 11.63 -3.08 6.81
CA PRO A 242 12.79 -2.24 6.51
C PRO A 242 14.01 -2.69 7.33
N LEU A 243 15.22 -2.30 6.89
CA LEU A 243 16.47 -2.61 7.61
C LEU A 243 16.59 -1.89 8.96
N ARG A 244 15.84 -0.80 9.14
CA ARG A 244 15.84 0.04 10.34
C ARG A 244 14.41 0.40 10.70
N ASP A 245 14.13 0.39 11.99
CA ASP A 245 12.81 0.80 12.49
C ASP A 245 12.56 2.28 12.14
N GLY A 246 11.34 2.59 11.69
CA GLY A 246 10.95 3.92 11.24
C GLY A 246 11.35 4.29 9.80
N ASP A 247 12.11 3.45 9.10
CA ASP A 247 12.35 3.59 7.65
C ASP A 247 11.30 2.83 6.85
N HIS A 248 11.11 3.20 5.58
CA HIS A 248 10.17 2.50 4.69
C HIS A 248 10.84 1.89 3.45
N TYR A 249 12.14 2.12 3.22
CA TYR A 249 12.85 1.46 2.12
C TYR A 249 13.14 -0.02 2.45
N TYR A 250 13.03 -0.88 1.44
CA TYR A 250 13.22 -2.33 1.58
C TYR A 250 13.65 -2.93 0.23
N ALA A 251 14.02 -4.21 0.26
CA ALA A 251 14.40 -4.96 -0.93
C ALA A 251 13.77 -6.35 -0.92
N TRP A 252 13.54 -6.91 -2.11
CA TRP A 252 13.09 -8.29 -2.28
C TRP A 252 13.61 -8.87 -3.60
N GLN A 253 13.43 -10.19 -3.76
CA GLN A 253 13.73 -10.92 -4.99
C GLN A 253 12.45 -11.55 -5.53
N ALA A 254 12.32 -11.56 -6.86
CA ALA A 254 11.30 -12.29 -7.58
C ALA A 254 11.92 -12.89 -8.85
N GLY A 255 12.13 -14.21 -8.86
CA GLY A 255 12.75 -14.91 -9.98
C GLY A 255 14.09 -14.29 -10.38
N ALA A 256 14.22 -13.94 -11.65
CA ALA A 256 15.41 -13.34 -12.25
C ALA A 256 15.68 -11.86 -11.87
N ALA A 257 14.94 -11.27 -10.95
CA ALA A 257 15.06 -9.85 -10.61
C ALA A 257 15.17 -9.59 -9.11
N SER A 258 16.04 -8.64 -8.74
CA SER A 258 16.06 -8.00 -7.42
C SER A 258 15.49 -6.59 -7.51
N PHE A 259 14.69 -6.22 -6.53
CA PHE A 259 14.03 -4.92 -6.44
C PHE A 259 14.47 -4.21 -5.17
N PHE A 260 14.74 -2.91 -5.29
CA PHE A 260 15.16 -2.04 -4.21
C PHE A 260 14.20 -0.86 -4.14
N MET A 261 13.20 -0.93 -3.25
CA MET A 261 12.25 0.15 -3.02
C MET A 261 12.94 1.25 -2.20
N LEU A 262 12.96 2.46 -2.75
CA LEU A 262 13.64 3.60 -2.17
C LEU A 262 12.63 4.59 -1.60
N ASP A 263 12.89 5.01 -0.36
CA ASP A 263 12.36 6.25 0.19
C ASP A 263 13.22 7.41 -0.34
N VAL A 264 12.58 8.35 -1.03
CA VAL A 264 13.25 9.50 -1.68
C VAL A 264 12.78 10.83 -1.12
N ARG A 265 12.04 10.79 0.00
CA ARG A 265 11.45 11.96 0.66
C ARG A 265 12.09 12.19 2.02
N LYS A 266 12.10 11.17 2.90
CA LYS A 266 12.51 11.28 4.31
C LYS A 266 13.87 11.94 4.50
N TYR A 267 14.83 11.54 3.66
CA TYR A 267 16.23 11.94 3.75
C TYR A 267 16.65 12.89 2.62
N ALA A 268 15.70 13.42 1.85
CA ALA A 268 16.01 14.33 0.77
C ALA A 268 16.47 15.69 1.31
N SER A 269 17.56 16.20 0.74
CA SER A 269 17.98 17.57 0.98
C SER A 269 16.95 18.58 0.48
N PRO A 270 16.92 19.79 1.04
CA PRO A 270 16.13 20.89 0.53
C PRO A 270 16.29 21.08 -1.00
N LYS A 271 15.18 21.26 -1.74
CA LYS A 271 15.20 21.53 -3.18
C LYS A 271 15.99 22.81 -3.51
N THR A 272 15.96 23.77 -2.60
CA THR A 272 16.71 25.04 -2.67
C THR A 272 18.21 24.88 -2.39
N MET A 273 18.66 23.74 -1.87
CA MET A 273 20.09 23.47 -1.69
C MET A 273 20.78 23.42 -3.05
N VAL A 274 21.88 24.16 -3.19
CA VAL A 274 22.72 24.13 -4.39
C VAL A 274 23.26 22.72 -4.61
N ASP A 275 23.32 22.29 -5.88
CA ASP A 275 23.89 21.00 -6.23
C ASP A 275 25.36 20.91 -5.79
N GLY A 276 25.70 19.82 -5.12
CA GLY A 276 27.02 19.60 -4.55
C GLY A 276 27.10 18.24 -3.88
N PRO A 277 28.30 17.82 -3.44
CA PRO A 277 28.56 16.47 -2.94
C PRO A 277 27.77 16.10 -1.67
N THR A 278 27.21 17.10 -0.97
CA THR A 278 26.41 16.91 0.24
C THR A 278 24.90 16.87 -0.02
N LYS A 279 24.44 17.28 -1.21
CA LYS A 279 23.03 17.21 -1.60
C LYS A 279 22.66 15.75 -1.89
N THR A 280 21.56 15.28 -1.34
CA THR A 280 21.19 13.87 -1.41
C THR A 280 19.69 13.66 -1.50
N LYS A 281 19.27 12.54 -2.08
CA LYS A 281 17.88 12.06 -2.02
C LYS A 281 17.66 10.95 -0.98
N LEU A 282 18.68 10.13 -0.72
CA LEU A 282 18.57 8.93 0.11
C LEU A 282 19.18 9.11 1.50
N GLY A 283 19.99 10.15 1.70
CA GLY A 283 20.87 10.22 2.87
C GLY A 283 21.99 9.17 2.81
N ALA A 284 22.94 9.28 3.74
CA ALA A 284 24.13 8.44 3.73
C ALA A 284 23.82 6.97 4.06
N VAL A 285 22.83 6.71 4.93
CA VAL A 285 22.52 5.36 5.42
C VAL A 285 21.85 4.52 4.34
N GLN A 286 20.73 4.97 3.78
CA GLN A 286 20.02 4.24 2.73
C GLN A 286 20.88 4.11 1.46
N LYS A 287 21.70 5.13 1.11
CA LYS A 287 22.67 5.00 0.01
C LYS A 287 23.64 3.85 0.22
N ARG A 288 24.18 3.67 1.44
CA ARG A 288 25.04 2.51 1.76
C ARG A 288 24.30 1.18 1.67
N HIS A 289 23.05 1.12 2.16
CA HIS A 289 22.24 -0.09 2.05
C HIS A 289 21.95 -0.45 0.59
N LEU A 290 21.60 0.53 -0.25
CA LEU A 290 21.40 0.33 -1.68
C LEU A 290 22.66 -0.22 -2.35
N LEU A 291 23.83 0.37 -2.08
CA LEU A 291 25.10 -0.12 -2.64
C LEU A 291 25.40 -1.56 -2.18
N ALA A 292 25.17 -1.86 -0.90
CA ALA A 292 25.36 -3.21 -0.37
C ALA A 292 24.42 -4.23 -1.05
N TRP A 293 23.15 -3.86 -1.26
CA TRP A 293 22.19 -4.68 -1.97
C TRP A 293 22.55 -4.91 -3.44
N LEU A 294 22.99 -3.86 -4.15
CA LEU A 294 23.44 -3.95 -5.53
C LEU A 294 24.65 -4.88 -5.70
N LEU A 295 25.60 -4.85 -4.76
CA LEU A 295 26.76 -5.74 -4.73
C LEU A 295 26.39 -7.19 -4.38
N ALA A 296 25.42 -7.38 -3.48
CA ALA A 296 25.00 -8.70 -3.05
C ALA A 296 24.12 -9.42 -4.08
N ALA A 297 23.28 -8.69 -4.82
CA ALA A 297 22.29 -9.26 -5.73
C ALA A 297 22.90 -10.05 -6.89
N LYS A 298 22.59 -11.36 -6.92
CA LYS A 298 23.04 -12.32 -7.94
C LYS A 298 22.07 -12.48 -9.12
N THR A 299 20.92 -11.84 -9.03
CA THR A 299 19.90 -11.83 -10.08
C THR A 299 20.40 -11.10 -11.34
N PRO A 300 20.00 -11.56 -12.53
CA PRO A 300 20.29 -10.89 -13.79
C PRO A 300 19.79 -9.44 -13.84
N PHE A 301 18.59 -9.16 -13.34
CA PHE A 301 17.99 -7.83 -13.36
C PHE A 301 17.96 -7.18 -11.98
N LYS A 302 18.21 -5.86 -11.95
CA LYS A 302 18.23 -5.04 -10.74
C LYS A 302 17.35 -3.82 -10.97
N PHE A 303 16.25 -3.71 -10.25
CA PHE A 303 15.32 -2.60 -10.34
C PHE A 303 15.49 -1.67 -9.14
N MET A 304 15.91 -0.43 -9.40
CA MET A 304 15.78 0.66 -8.43
C MET A 304 14.39 1.23 -8.57
N VAL A 305 13.60 1.15 -7.51
CA VAL A 305 12.18 1.50 -7.53
C VAL A 305 12.00 2.73 -6.66
N SER A 306 11.43 3.80 -7.21
CA SER A 306 11.19 5.05 -6.48
C SER A 306 9.91 5.73 -6.93
N PRO A 307 9.26 6.50 -6.03
CA PRO A 307 8.16 7.39 -6.37
C PRO A 307 8.50 8.52 -7.36
N MET A 308 9.77 8.94 -7.39
CA MET A 308 10.25 9.98 -8.30
C MET A 308 11.17 9.40 -9.37
N SER A 309 11.16 10.01 -10.56
CA SER A 309 12.04 9.66 -11.69
C SER A 309 13.45 10.27 -11.59
N GLU A 310 13.64 11.34 -10.81
CA GLU A 310 14.93 12.01 -10.67
C GLU A 310 15.66 11.60 -9.38
N LEU A 311 16.62 10.69 -9.52
CA LEU A 311 17.57 10.31 -8.48
C LEU A 311 18.91 11.02 -8.75
N LEU A 312 19.17 12.11 -8.05
CA LEU A 312 20.53 12.68 -7.98
C LEU A 312 21.35 11.81 -7.01
N PHE A 313 22.29 11.04 -7.56
CA PHE A 313 23.17 10.14 -6.80
C PHE A 313 24.46 10.81 -6.34
#